data_AF-A0A7Y9PHT8-F1
#
_entry.id   AF-A0A7Y9PHT8-F1
#
_cell.length_a   1.000
_cell.length_b   1.000
_cell.length_c   1.000
_cell.angle_alpha   90.00
_cell.angle_beta   90.00
_cell.angle_gamma   90.00
#
_symmetry.space_group_name_H-M   'P 1'
#
loop_
_entity.id
_entity.type
_entity.pdbx_description
1 polymer ?
#
loop_
_entity_poly.entity_id
_entity_poly.type
_entity_poly.pdbx_seq_one_letter_code
_entity_poly.pdbx_strand_id
1 'polypeptide(L)' 'MQTATEAPGLASSINAGAFNLGNALGAVLGGVVISHGLGYATVPIAGSLMAVASLALVLLV' A
#
# COMPACT_ATOMS: atom_id res chain seq x y z
N MET A 1 -11.25 -19.28 3.16
CA MET A 1 -11.01 -17.99 3.85
C MET A 1 -11.50 -18.14 5.28
N GLN A 2 -10.62 -18.01 6.28
CA GLN A 2 -11.05 -17.88 7.67
C GLN A 2 -11.46 -16.42 7.88
N THR A 3 -12.76 -16.18 7.99
CA THR A 3 -13.29 -14.87 8.39
C THR A 3 -13.02 -14.69 9.89
N ALA A 4 -12.72 -13.47 10.33
CA ALA A 4 -12.63 -13.13 11.76
C ALA A 4 -14.03 -13.17 12.40
N THR A 5 -14.59 -14.37 12.58
CA THR A 5 -15.97 -14.60 13.02
C THR A 5 -16.22 -14.09 14.43
N GLU A 6 -15.21 -14.15 15.29
CA GLU A 6 -15.30 -13.71 16.69
C GLU A 6 -15.15 -12.20 16.85
N ALA A 7 -14.60 -11.49 15.86
CA ALA A 7 -14.37 -10.05 15.94
C ALA A 7 -14.40 -9.33 14.57
N PRO A 8 -15.54 -9.33 13.86
CA PRO A 8 -15.65 -8.74 12.53
C PRO A 8 -15.43 -7.22 12.51
N GLY A 9 -15.82 -6.51 13.58
CA GLY A 9 -15.58 -5.07 13.73
C GLY A 9 -14.08 -4.71 13.83
N LEU A 10 -13.30 -5.53 14.56
CA LEU A 10 -11.85 -5.36 14.65
C LEU A 10 -11.15 -5.67 13.33
N ALA A 11 -11.58 -6.72 12.62
CA ALA A 11 -11.05 -7.03 11.30
C ALA A 11 -11.31 -5.88 10.29
N SER A 12 -12.51 -5.31 10.33
CA SER A 12 -12.87 -4.16 9.49
C SER A 12 -12.04 -2.91 9.81
N SER A 13 -11.85 -2.59 11.09
CA SER A 13 -11.05 -1.43 11.50
C SER A 13 -9.57 -1.57 11.13
N ILE A 14 -8.99 -2.78 11.26
CA ILE A 14 -7.63 -3.09 10.80
C ILE A 14 -7.54 -2.94 9.27
N ASN A 15 -8.51 -3.45 8.52
CA ASN A 15 -8.52 -3.30 7.07
C ASN A 15 -8.59 -1.83 6.64
N ALA A 16 -9.45 -1.03 7.27
CA ALA A 16 -9.53 0.41 7.03
C ALA A 16 -8.23 1.14 7.41
N GLY A 17 -7.62 0.76 8.54
CA GLY A 17 -6.32 1.29 8.97
C GLY A 17 -5.21 0.97 7.97
N ALA A 18 -5.15 -0.26 7.47
CA ALA A 18 -4.18 -0.69 6.47
C ALA A 18 -4.36 0.07 5.14
N PHE A 19 -5.60 0.32 4.71
CA PHE A 19 -5.87 1.15 3.53
C PHE A 19 -5.36 2.59 3.70
N ASN A 20 -5.64 3.21 4.85
CA ASN A 20 -5.16 4.56 5.14
C ASN A 20 -3.62 4.62 5.21
N LEU A 21 -2.98 3.62 5.80
CA LEU A 21 -1.52 3.50 5.82
C LEU A 21 -0.96 3.37 4.40
N GLY A 22 -1.58 2.55 3.54
CA GLY A 22 -1.21 2.42 2.14
C GLY A 22 -1.27 3.75 1.39
N ASN A 23 -2.32 4.55 1.60
CA ASN A 23 -2.45 5.88 1.00
C ASN A 23 -1.35 6.84 1.49
N ALA A 24 -1.03 6.82 2.80
CA ALA A 24 0.03 7.63 3.36
C ALA A 24 1.41 7.25 2.80
N LEU A 25 1.71 5.96 2.72
CA LEU A 25 2.95 5.45 2.13
C LEU A 25 3.05 5.81 0.64
N GLY A 26 1.96 5.69 -0.10
CA GLY A 26 1.88 6.10 -1.50
C GLY A 26 2.15 7.60 -1.69
N ALA A 27 1.58 8.45 -0.83
CA ALA A 27 1.82 9.89 -0.86
C ALA A 27 3.28 10.24 -0.54
N VAL A 28 3.88 9.59 0.47
CA VAL A 28 5.29 9.77 0.81
C VAL A 28 6.19 9.35 -0.34
N LEU A 29 5.96 8.17 -0.93
CA LEU A 29 6.74 7.66 -2.06
C LEU A 29 6.62 8.58 -3.28
N GLY A 30 5.40 9.00 -3.64
CA GLY A 30 5.18 9.94 -4.73
C GLY A 30 5.85 11.29 -4.48
N GLY A 31 5.79 11.80 -3.24
CA GLY A 31 6.51 12.99 -2.81
C GLY A 31 8.02 12.86 -2.99
N VAL A 32 8.62 11.76 -2.54
CA VAL A 32 10.05 11.46 -2.71
C VAL A 32 10.44 11.45 -4.19
N VAL A 33 9.66 10.79 -5.05
CA VAL A 33 9.92 10.73 -6.50
C VAL A 33 9.95 12.13 -7.11
N ILE A 34 8.97 12.98 -6.77
CA ILE A 34 8.90 14.35 -7.28
C ILE A 34 10.03 15.20 -6.71
N SER A 35 10.31 15.13 -5.41
CA SER A 35 11.36 15.90 -4.74
C SER A 35 12.77 15.60 -5.27
N HIS A 36 13.01 14.39 -5.79
CA HIS A 36 14.28 14.03 -6.43
C HIS A 36 14.37 14.44 -7.91
N GLY A 37 13.36 15.14 -8.45
CA GLY A 37 13.38 15.65 -9.82
C GLY A 37 13.21 14.58 -10.91
N LEU A 38 12.74 13.38 -10.56
CA LEU A 38 12.56 12.27 -11.50
C LEU A 38 11.39 12.50 -12.50
N GLY A 39 10.51 13.45 -12.18
CA GLY A 39 9.37 13.86 -13.00
C GLY A 39 8.04 13.22 -12.59
N TYR A 40 6.94 13.70 -13.16
CA TYR A 40 5.60 13.18 -12.84
C TYR A 40 5.34 11.80 -13.45
N ALA A 41 5.94 11.50 -14.59
CA ALA A 41 5.78 10.21 -15.26
C ALA A 41 6.38 9.03 -14.47
N THR A 42 7.35 9.29 -13.59
CA THR A 42 7.96 8.26 -12.74
C THR A 42 7.14 7.91 -11.50
N VAL A 43 6.16 8.74 -11.11
CA VAL A 43 5.27 8.47 -9.96
C VAL A 43 4.47 7.17 -10.14
N PRO A 44 3.74 6.95 -11.27
CA PRO A 44 3.03 5.69 -11.48
C PRO A 44 3.97 4.47 -11.57
N ILE A 45 5.23 4.65 -12.01
CA ILE A 45 6.23 3.57 -12.04
C ILE A 45 6.64 3.18 -10.61
N ALA A 46 6.89 4.15 -9.73
CA ALA A 46 7.17 3.85 -8.32
C ALA A 46 5.98 3.16 -7.63
N GLY A 47 4.76 3.60 -7.95
CA GLY A 47 3.53 2.95 -7.47
C GLY A 47 3.38 1.51 -7.95
N SER A 48 3.69 1.22 -9.22
CA SER A 48 3.62 -0.14 -9.76
C SER A 48 4.67 -1.07 -9.12
N LEU A 49 5.89 -0.57 -8.88
CA LEU A 49 6.91 -1.31 -8.12
C LEU A 49 6.45 -1.64 -6.70
N MET A 50 5.82 -0.69 -6.01
CA MET A 50 5.24 -0.92 -4.69
C MET A 50 4.13 -1.99 -4.74
N ALA A 51 3.26 -1.97 -5.75
CA ALA A 51 2.22 -2.99 -5.93
C ALA A 51 2.82 -4.39 -6.21
N VAL A 52 3.85 -4.48 -7.06
CA VAL A 52 4.57 -5.73 -7.34
C VAL A 52 5.26 -6.27 -6.08
N ALA A 53 5.90 -5.40 -5.28
CA ALA A 53 6.52 -5.80 -4.02
C ALA A 53 5.49 -6.35 -3.02
N SER A 54 4.32 -5.70 -2.89
CA SER A 54 3.22 -6.19 -2.05
C SER A 54 2.66 -7.52 -2.56
N LEU A 55 2.52 -7.70 -3.87
CA LEU A 55 2.11 -8.98 -4.45
C LEU A 55 3.14 -10.07 -4.16
N ALA A 56 4.43 -9.79 -4.35
CA ALA A 56 5.49 -10.74 -4.04
C ALA A 56 5.50 -11.13 -2.56
N LEU A 57 5.28 -10.18 -1.65
CA LEU A 57 5.10 -10.46 -0.23
C LEU A 57 3.98 -11.48 -0.02
N VAL A 58 2.79 -11.25 -0.59
CA VAL A 58 1.64 -12.16 -0.48
C VAL A 58 1.94 -13.56 -1.01
N LEU A 59 2.75 -13.68 -2.06
CA LEU A 59 3.14 -15.00 -2.61
C LEU A 59 4.19 -15.73 -1.75
N LEU A 60 4.90 -15.03 -0.89
CA LEU A 60 5.93 -15.60 -0.02
C LEU A 60 5.40 -16.07 1.34
N VAL A 61 4.24 -15.56 1.78
CA VAL A 61 3.57 -15.94 3.04
C VAL A 61 2.40 -16.88 2.79
#